data_AF-N6YDJ0-F1
#
_entry.id   AF-N6YDJ0-F1
#
_cell.length_a   1.000
_cell.length_b   1.000
_cell.length_c   1.000
_cell.angle_alpha   90.00
_cell.angle_beta   90.00
_cell.angle_gamma   90.00
#
_symmetry.space_group_name_H-M   'P 1'
#
loop_
_entity.id
_entity.type
_entity.pdbx_description
1 polymer ?
#
loop_
_entity_poly.entity_id
_entity_poly.type
_entity_poly.pdbx_seq_one_letter_code
_entity_poly.pdbx_strand_id
1 'polypeptide(L)'
;MLSQRQGAKGVTLIELMVGIAILTILFGIAVPNFRVWIQNGKVRTAAESIQNGLQVARVEAIQRNRRVQFDLRDGSSWTVCLQPTPAGSCPDPDGATTIQSRSADEGSSDAVTVDVEVGAVPIVFDPSGRAPGNAAEFLIDTTALAEDESRQLRVIVSTSGSIRMCEDTLPADDLRSCPP
;
A
#
# COMPACT_ATOMS: atom_id res chain seq x y z
N MET A 1 -16.90 -64.98 18.82
CA MET A 1 -16.61 -63.57 18.50
C MET A 1 -16.02 -63.51 17.10
N LEU A 2 -16.85 -63.33 16.07
CA LEU A 2 -16.39 -63.21 14.68
C LEU A 2 -16.17 -61.72 14.39
N SER A 3 -14.91 -61.31 14.39
CA SER A 3 -14.49 -59.97 13.99
C SER A 3 -14.69 -59.84 12.48
N GLN A 4 -15.79 -59.21 12.06
CA GLN A 4 -15.97 -58.78 10.68
C GLN A 4 -14.93 -57.71 10.36
N ARG A 5 -13.91 -58.09 9.60
CA ARG A 5 -13.01 -57.13 8.95
C ARG A 5 -13.85 -56.30 7.97
N GLN A 6 -14.16 -55.06 8.34
CA GLN A 6 -14.67 -54.07 7.41
C GLN A 6 -13.58 -53.82 6.37
N GLY A 7 -13.75 -54.35 5.15
CA GLY A 7 -12.86 -54.05 4.04
C GLY A 7 -12.90 -52.55 3.75
N ALA A 8 -11.73 -51.92 3.62
CA ALA A 8 -11.62 -50.54 3.22
C ALA A 8 -12.35 -50.35 1.88
N LYS A 9 -13.41 -49.54 1.87
CA LYS A 9 -14.14 -49.21 0.64
C LYS A 9 -13.27 -48.26 -0.20
N GLY A 10 -12.96 -48.66 -1.42
CA GLY A 10 -12.24 -47.81 -2.39
C GLY A 10 -13.16 -46.78 -3.04
N VAL A 11 -12.56 -45.76 -3.65
CA VAL A 11 -13.27 -44.70 -4.41
C VAL A 11 -13.55 -45.21 -5.83
N THR A 12 -14.74 -44.95 -6.36
CA THR A 12 -15.06 -45.36 -7.74
C THR A 12 -14.48 -44.39 -8.77
N LEU A 13 -14.26 -44.84 -10.01
CA LEU A 13 -13.77 -43.99 -11.11
C LEU A 13 -14.73 -42.81 -11.37
N ILE A 14 -16.05 -43.06 -11.29
CA ILE A 14 -17.06 -42.01 -11.45
C ILE A 14 -17.03 -41.00 -10.30
N GLU A 15 -16.78 -41.45 -9.07
CA GLU A 15 -16.67 -40.57 -7.89
C GLU A 15 -15.43 -39.67 -7.96
N LEU A 16 -14.30 -40.17 -8.45
CA LEU A 16 -13.14 -39.33 -8.76
C LEU A 16 -13.46 -38.31 -9.86
N MET A 17 -14.14 -38.71 -10.93
CA MET A 17 -14.52 -37.79 -12.01
C MET A 17 -15.44 -36.67 -11.53
N VAL A 18 -16.46 -37.00 -10.72
CA VAL A 18 -17.37 -36.02 -10.12
C VAL A 18 -16.61 -35.11 -9.14
N GLY A 19 -15.72 -35.67 -8.32
CA GLY A 19 -14.88 -34.89 -7.41
C GLY A 19 -13.98 -33.88 -8.14
N ILE A 20 -13.32 -34.31 -9.21
CA ILE A 20 -12.50 -33.41 -10.05
C ILE A 20 -13.38 -32.34 -10.71
N ALA A 21 -14.55 -32.71 -11.24
CA ALA A 21 -15.46 -31.75 -11.86
C ALA A 21 -15.88 -30.64 -10.88
N ILE A 22 -16.21 -31.01 -9.64
CA ILE A 22 -16.54 -30.03 -8.58
C ILE A 22 -15.33 -29.16 -8.25
N LEU A 23 -14.14 -29.76 -8.08
CA LEU A 23 -12.92 -29.02 -7.79
C LEU A 23 -12.58 -27.99 -8.89
N THR A 24 -12.74 -28.36 -10.16
CA THR A 24 -12.49 -27.45 -11.28
C THR A 24 -13.43 -26.25 -11.26
N ILE A 25 -14.72 -26.47 -10.97
CA ILE A 25 -15.70 -25.38 -10.85
C ILE A 25 -15.31 -24.44 -9.70
N LEU A 26 -14.93 -25.00 -8.55
CA LEU A 26 -14.52 -24.20 -7.39
C LEU A 26 -13.26 -23.37 -7.68
N PHE A 27 -12.24 -23.97 -8.30
CA PHE A 27 -11.02 -23.24 -8.65
C PHE A 27 -11.26 -22.15 -9.71
N GLY A 28 -12.17 -22.39 -10.66
CA GLY A 28 -12.54 -21.39 -11.66
C GLY A 28 -13.06 -20.07 -11.06
N ILE A 29 -13.72 -20.13 -9.89
CA ILE A 29 -14.24 -18.96 -9.17
C ILE A 29 -13.22 -18.44 -8.15
N ALA A 30 -12.55 -19.34 -7.42
CA ALA A 30 -11.68 -18.96 -6.32
C ALA A 30 -10.41 -18.21 -6.78
N VAL A 31 -9.77 -18.68 -7.85
CA VAL A 31 -8.49 -18.11 -8.32
C VAL A 31 -8.59 -16.63 -8.72
N PRO A 32 -9.54 -16.18 -9.56
CA PRO A 32 -9.63 -14.75 -9.91
C PRO A 32 -9.94 -13.88 -8.69
N ASN A 33 -10.83 -14.31 -7.80
CA ASN A 33 -11.14 -13.58 -6.57
C ASN A 33 -9.92 -13.45 -5.64
N PHE A 34 -9.11 -14.50 -5.50
CA PHE A 34 -7.87 -14.41 -4.74
C PHE A 34 -6.86 -13.46 -5.39
N ARG A 35 -6.78 -13.41 -6.71
CA ARG A 35 -5.92 -12.45 -7.42
C ARG A 35 -6.33 -11.01 -7.09
N VAL A 36 -7.61 -10.67 -7.20
CA VAL A 36 -8.13 -9.33 -6.85
C VAL A 36 -7.81 -8.99 -5.40
N TRP A 37 -8.09 -9.91 -4.48
CA TRP A 37 -7.81 -9.71 -3.06
C TRP A 37 -6.32 -9.46 -2.76
N ILE A 38 -5.41 -10.22 -3.39
CA ILE A 38 -3.96 -10.05 -3.22
C ILE A 38 -3.49 -8.70 -3.76
N GLN A 39 -3.92 -8.30 -4.96
CA GLN A 39 -3.48 -7.04 -5.56
C GLN A 39 -3.98 -5.84 -4.76
N ASN A 40 -5.24 -5.84 -4.33
CA ASN A 40 -5.78 -4.82 -3.43
C ASN A 40 -5.10 -4.81 -2.06
N GLY A 41 -4.65 -5.96 -1.56
CA GLY A 41 -3.81 -6.05 -0.37
C GLY A 41 -2.45 -5.36 -0.54
N LYS A 42 -1.84 -5.45 -1.73
CA LYS A 42 -0.58 -4.74 -2.05
C LYS A 42 -0.79 -3.23 -2.17
N VAL A 43 -1.84 -2.78 -2.84
CA VAL A 43 -2.22 -1.35 -2.91
C VAL A 43 -2.36 -0.77 -1.50
N ARG A 44 -3.08 -1.47 -0.63
CA ARG A 44 -3.20 -1.10 0.79
C ARG A 44 -1.86 -1.06 1.52
N THR A 45 -1.01 -2.06 1.33
CA THR A 45 0.31 -2.13 1.95
C THR A 45 1.21 -0.97 1.49
N ALA A 46 1.11 -0.55 0.23
CA ALA A 46 1.83 0.60 -0.29
C ALA A 46 1.28 1.93 0.27
N ALA A 47 -0.05 2.10 0.32
CA ALA A 47 -0.67 3.29 0.91
C ALA A 47 -0.35 3.45 2.41
N GLU A 48 -0.46 2.36 3.20
CA GLU A 48 -0.10 2.34 4.62
C GLU A 48 1.39 2.68 4.82
N SER A 49 2.25 2.24 3.91
CA SER A 49 3.67 2.53 3.95
C SER A 49 4.00 4.00 3.66
N ILE A 50 3.39 4.60 2.64
CA ILE A 50 3.54 6.05 2.36
C ILE A 50 3.03 6.85 3.54
N GLN A 51 1.85 6.50 4.06
CA GLN A 51 1.29 7.14 5.25
C GLN A 51 2.25 7.01 6.44
N ASN A 52 2.87 5.85 6.66
CA ASN A 52 3.86 5.63 7.70
C ASN A 52 5.10 6.51 7.51
N GLY A 53 5.70 6.51 6.32
CA GLY A 53 6.89 7.32 6.04
C GLY A 53 6.65 8.82 6.24
N LEU A 54 5.49 9.33 5.83
CA LEU A 54 5.07 10.71 6.11
C LEU A 54 4.93 10.98 7.62
N GLN A 55 4.36 10.04 8.38
CA GLN A 55 4.23 10.16 9.84
C GLN A 55 5.60 10.13 10.52
N VAL A 56 6.52 9.28 10.08
CA VAL A 56 7.90 9.24 10.58
C VAL A 56 8.60 10.56 10.30
N ALA A 57 8.50 11.08 9.07
CA ALA A 57 9.07 12.39 8.73
C ALA A 57 8.57 13.51 9.65
N ARG A 58 7.24 13.55 9.87
CA ARG A 58 6.62 14.53 10.77
C ARG A 58 7.09 14.39 12.22
N VAL A 59 7.08 13.18 12.75
CA VAL A 59 7.46 12.90 14.13
C VAL A 59 8.94 13.21 14.36
N GLU A 60 9.81 12.83 13.43
CA GLU A 60 11.24 13.11 13.50
C GLU A 60 11.54 14.60 13.40
N ALA A 61 10.77 15.37 12.62
CA ALA A 61 10.92 16.82 12.56
C ALA A 61 10.70 17.47 13.93
N ILE A 62 9.64 17.02 14.62
CA ILE A 62 9.29 17.49 15.96
C ILE A 62 10.35 17.03 16.98
N GLN A 63 10.69 15.73 17.01
CA GLN A 63 11.62 15.17 17.99
C GLN A 63 13.02 15.76 17.88
N ARG A 64 13.51 15.98 16.67
CA ARG A 64 14.85 16.52 16.42
C ARG A 64 14.90 18.04 16.43
N ASN A 65 13.75 18.71 16.51
CA ASN A 65 13.61 20.16 16.33
C ASN A 65 14.31 20.66 15.06
N ARG A 66 14.17 19.91 13.96
CA ARG A 66 14.81 20.17 12.66
C ARG A 66 13.83 19.88 11.52
N ARG A 67 14.10 20.45 10.34
CA ARG A 67 13.31 20.13 9.16
C ARG A 67 13.66 18.72 8.66
N VAL A 68 12.64 17.92 8.41
CA VAL A 68 12.74 16.55 7.90
C VAL A 68 11.86 16.46 6.67
N GLN A 69 12.35 15.81 5.62
CA GLN A 69 11.60 15.66 4.39
C GLN A 69 11.30 14.19 4.10
N PHE A 70 10.11 13.94 3.55
CA PHE A 70 9.73 12.70 2.91
C PHE A 70 9.92 12.86 1.40
N ASP A 71 10.74 11.99 0.83
CA ASP A 71 11.11 12.00 -0.59
C ASP A 71 10.57 10.72 -1.24
N LEU A 72 9.58 10.86 -2.11
CA LEU A 72 9.04 9.74 -2.90
C LEU A 72 9.97 9.52 -4.09
N ARG A 73 10.37 8.28 -4.31
CA ARG A 73 11.22 7.86 -5.43
C ARG A 73 10.41 6.98 -6.38
N ASP A 74 11.08 6.17 -7.18
CA ASP A 74 10.43 5.35 -8.19
C ASP A 74 9.37 4.43 -7.59
N GLY A 75 8.18 4.46 -8.18
CA GLY A 75 7.02 3.68 -7.74
C GLY A 75 6.65 3.94 -6.29
N SER A 76 6.63 2.89 -5.47
CA SER A 76 6.26 2.97 -4.05
C SER A 76 7.45 3.10 -3.09
N SER A 77 8.66 3.33 -3.62
CA SER A 77 9.86 3.54 -2.81
C SER A 77 9.91 4.97 -2.27
N TRP A 78 10.40 5.13 -1.04
CA TRP A 78 10.53 6.45 -0.43
C TRP A 78 11.65 6.49 0.58
N THR A 79 12.08 7.71 0.92
CA THR A 79 13.09 7.94 1.97
C THR A 79 12.78 9.18 2.77
N VAL A 80 13.00 9.07 4.07
CA VAL A 80 12.88 10.13 5.05
C VAL A 80 14.28 10.53 5.50
N CYS A 81 14.60 11.82 5.42
CA CYS A 81 15.90 12.33 5.81
C CYS A 81 15.80 13.73 6.43
N LEU A 82 16.83 14.13 7.18
CA LEU A 82 17.00 15.54 7.52
C LEU A 82 17.12 16.37 6.23
N GLN A 83 16.41 17.51 6.16
CA GLN A 83 16.41 18.35 4.96
C GLN A 83 17.85 18.77 4.60
N PRO A 84 18.37 18.42 3.41
CA PRO A 84 19.69 18.83 2.97
C PRO A 84 19.82 20.35 2.83
N THR A 85 21.05 20.85 2.99
CA THR A 85 21.42 22.25 2.73
C THR A 85 22.61 22.28 1.77
N PRO A 86 22.43 22.72 0.50
CA PRO A 86 21.22 23.28 -0.11
C PRO A 86 20.08 22.26 -0.28
N ALA A 87 18.86 22.75 -0.49
CA ALA A 87 17.69 21.89 -0.68
C ALA A 87 17.85 20.96 -1.89
N GLY A 88 17.48 19.69 -1.72
CA GLY A 88 17.62 18.64 -2.73
C GLY A 88 16.92 17.35 -2.29
N SER A 89 17.08 16.28 -3.05
CA SER A 89 16.58 14.95 -2.70
C SER A 89 17.28 14.39 -1.46
N CYS A 90 16.62 13.44 -0.79
CA CYS A 90 17.29 12.67 0.25
C CYS A 90 18.46 11.89 -0.34
N PRO A 91 19.59 11.76 0.38
CA PRO A 91 20.69 10.92 -0.06
C PRO A 91 20.27 9.45 -0.12
N ASP A 92 21.17 8.60 -0.63
CA ASP A 92 20.95 7.17 -0.68
C ASP A 92 20.52 6.60 0.69
N PRO A 93 19.80 5.46 0.70
CA PRO A 93 19.30 4.82 1.93
C PRO A 93 20.31 4.72 3.09
N ASP A 94 21.60 4.55 2.76
CA ASP A 94 22.68 4.40 3.74
C ASP A 94 23.39 5.73 4.10
N GLY A 95 22.84 6.86 3.63
CA GLY A 95 23.37 8.20 3.88
C GLY A 95 23.24 8.62 5.35
N ALA A 96 24.22 9.39 5.84
CA ALA A 96 24.29 9.80 7.25
C ALA A 96 23.10 10.65 7.75
N THR A 97 22.32 11.25 6.85
CA THR A 97 21.12 12.03 7.18
C THR A 97 19.82 11.28 6.90
N THR A 98 19.90 10.07 6.36
CA THR A 98 18.75 9.19 6.16
C THR A 98 18.29 8.68 7.52
N ILE A 99 16.99 8.83 7.76
CA ILE A 99 16.33 8.37 8.99
C ILE A 99 15.69 7.02 8.73
N GLN A 100 14.99 6.90 7.61
CA GLN A 100 14.34 5.67 7.19
C GLN A 100 14.17 5.65 5.69
N SER A 101 14.27 4.48 5.08
CA SER A 101 13.98 4.26 3.68
C SER A 101 13.16 2.99 3.54
N ARG A 102 12.39 2.91 2.46
CA ARG A 102 11.72 1.69 2.06
C ARG A 102 11.84 1.50 0.55
N SER A 103 12.22 0.30 0.14
CA SER A 103 12.25 -0.07 -1.27
C SER A 103 10.85 -0.37 -1.82
N ALA A 104 10.69 -0.30 -3.14
CA ALA A 104 9.43 -0.69 -3.80
C ALA A 104 9.18 -2.20 -3.68
N ASP A 105 10.22 -3.01 -3.53
CA ASP A 105 10.13 -4.48 -3.43
C ASP A 105 9.60 -4.97 -2.07
N GLU A 106 9.62 -4.11 -1.05
CA GLU A 106 9.18 -4.43 0.31
C GLU A 106 7.65 -4.47 0.43
N GLY A 107 7.01 -5.47 -0.19
CA GLY A 107 5.57 -5.74 -0.04
C GLY A 107 4.68 -4.99 -1.04
N SER A 108 5.27 -4.29 -2.01
CA SER A 108 4.60 -3.82 -3.22
C SER A 108 5.12 -4.61 -4.43
N SER A 109 4.44 -4.51 -5.57
CA SER A 109 4.96 -5.07 -6.83
C SER A 109 5.04 -3.97 -7.87
N ASP A 110 5.79 -4.17 -8.95
CA ASP A 110 5.89 -3.25 -10.09
C ASP A 110 4.54 -2.78 -10.64
N ALA A 111 3.49 -3.58 -10.43
CA ALA A 111 2.13 -3.24 -10.83
C ALA A 111 1.44 -2.19 -9.94
N VAL A 112 1.97 -1.85 -8.76
CA VAL A 112 1.41 -0.82 -7.88
C VAL A 112 2.04 0.52 -8.23
N THR A 113 1.21 1.50 -8.54
CA THR A 113 1.64 2.86 -8.88
C THR A 113 1.40 3.79 -7.70
N VAL A 114 2.19 4.87 -7.64
CA VAL A 114 2.02 5.95 -6.68
C VAL A 114 2.16 7.25 -7.45
N ASP A 115 1.05 7.93 -7.66
CA ASP A 115 0.96 9.12 -8.47
C ASP A 115 0.70 10.34 -7.58
N VAL A 116 1.50 11.40 -7.76
CA VAL A 116 1.29 12.67 -7.05
C VAL A 116 0.34 13.52 -7.88
N GLU A 117 -0.95 13.48 -7.54
CA GLU A 117 -1.99 14.17 -8.31
C GLU A 117 -2.14 15.64 -7.91
N VAL A 118 -1.80 15.96 -6.66
CA VAL A 118 -1.81 17.33 -6.12
C VAL A 118 -0.50 17.58 -5.39
N GLY A 119 0.07 18.77 -5.58
CA GLY A 119 1.29 19.19 -4.90
C GLY A 119 2.56 18.69 -5.56
N ALA A 120 3.64 18.63 -4.77
CA ALA A 120 4.93 18.16 -5.23
C ALA A 120 5.69 17.50 -4.08
N VAL A 121 6.58 16.57 -4.44
CA VAL A 121 7.58 15.99 -3.54
C VAL A 121 8.92 16.72 -3.70
N PRO A 122 9.78 16.78 -2.66
CA PRO A 122 9.61 16.16 -1.35
C PRO A 122 8.67 16.94 -0.41
N ILE A 123 8.01 16.22 0.50
CA ILE A 123 7.19 16.82 1.56
C ILE A 123 8.06 17.16 2.75
N VAL A 124 8.27 18.45 2.99
CA VAL A 124 9.10 18.94 4.10
C VAL A 124 8.23 19.29 5.31
N PHE A 125 8.50 18.63 6.43
CA PHE A 125 7.94 18.97 7.74
C PHE A 125 8.88 19.88 8.53
N ASP A 126 8.32 20.89 9.18
CA ASP A 126 9.04 21.78 10.09
C ASP A 126 9.01 21.25 11.55
N PRO A 127 9.79 21.86 12.47
CA PRO A 127 9.81 21.43 13.87
C PRO A 127 8.47 21.51 14.62
N SER A 128 7.48 22.23 14.08
CA SER A 128 6.12 22.28 14.63
C SER A 128 5.22 21.15 14.09
N GLY A 129 5.76 20.30 13.22
CA GLY A 129 5.04 19.19 12.59
C GLY A 129 4.11 19.64 11.46
N ARG A 130 4.27 20.87 10.96
CA ARG A 130 3.52 21.40 9.81
C ARG A 130 4.30 21.13 8.52
N ALA A 131 3.60 21.10 7.40
CA ALA A 131 4.19 21.00 6.05
C ALA A 131 3.95 22.31 5.28
N PRO A 132 4.56 23.45 5.69
CA PRO A 132 4.29 24.73 5.08
C PRO A 132 4.69 24.73 3.59
N GLY A 133 3.75 25.06 2.72
CA GLY A 133 3.96 25.13 1.27
C GLY A 133 3.77 23.80 0.51
N ASN A 134 3.53 22.68 1.20
CA ASN A 134 3.47 21.35 0.60
C ASN A 134 2.25 20.57 1.07
N ALA A 135 1.05 20.95 0.60
CA ALA A 135 -0.07 20.01 0.59
C ALA A 135 0.09 19.08 -0.60
N ALA A 136 -0.17 17.79 -0.40
CA ALA A 136 -0.06 16.82 -1.48
C ALA A 136 -1.08 15.69 -1.33
N GLU A 137 -1.45 15.13 -2.47
CA GLU A 137 -2.30 13.95 -2.56
C GLU A 137 -1.59 12.90 -3.41
N PHE A 138 -1.38 11.74 -2.81
CA PHE A 138 -0.80 10.57 -3.45
C PHE A 138 -1.93 9.59 -3.77
N LEU A 139 -2.15 9.29 -5.04
CA LEU A 139 -3.02 8.19 -5.47
C LEU A 139 -2.18 6.91 -5.55
N ILE A 140 -2.65 5.86 -4.90
CA ILE A 140 -2.06 4.53 -4.93
C ILE A 140 -3.05 3.61 -5.60
N ASP A 141 -2.63 3.03 -6.72
CA ASP A 141 -3.47 2.15 -7.54
C ASP A 141 -2.66 0.94 -8.04
N THR A 142 -3.29 0.06 -8.81
CA THR A 142 -2.62 -1.04 -9.48
C THR A 142 -3.04 -1.21 -10.93
N THR A 143 -2.04 -1.42 -11.79
CA THR A 143 -2.22 -1.78 -13.21
C THR A 143 -2.48 -3.28 -13.40
N ALA A 144 -2.44 -4.09 -12.33
CA ALA A 144 -2.68 -5.54 -12.38
C ALA A 144 -4.16 -5.94 -12.41
N LEU A 145 -5.05 -4.99 -12.13
CA LEU A 145 -6.51 -5.12 -12.07
C LEU A 145 -7.18 -4.14 -13.02
N ALA A 146 -8.45 -4.39 -13.35
CA ALA A 146 -9.29 -3.38 -13.98
C ALA A 146 -9.65 -2.29 -12.97
N GLU A 147 -9.99 -1.10 -13.46
CA GLU A 147 -10.26 0.08 -12.63
C GLU A 147 -11.42 -0.14 -11.63
N ASP A 148 -12.44 -0.91 -12.04
CA ASP A 148 -13.60 -1.25 -11.22
C ASP A 148 -13.33 -2.36 -10.19
N GLU A 149 -12.25 -3.13 -10.34
CA GLU A 149 -11.80 -4.12 -9.37
C GLU A 149 -10.74 -3.56 -8.40
N SER A 150 -10.07 -2.48 -8.80
CA SER A 150 -9.00 -1.87 -8.01
C SER A 150 -9.55 -1.02 -6.87
N ARG A 151 -8.88 -1.09 -5.72
CA ARG A 151 -9.15 -0.23 -4.57
C ARG A 151 -8.21 0.96 -4.61
N GLN A 152 -8.61 2.02 -5.28
CA GLN A 152 -7.87 3.27 -5.36
C GLN A 152 -7.81 3.96 -4.00
N LEU A 153 -6.63 3.95 -3.39
CA LEU A 153 -6.38 4.56 -2.09
C LEU A 153 -5.61 5.85 -2.26
N ARG A 154 -5.97 6.86 -1.47
CA ARG A 154 -5.34 8.16 -1.51
C ARG A 154 -4.77 8.53 -0.15
N VAL A 155 -3.53 9.01 -0.12
CA VAL A 155 -2.90 9.59 1.07
C VAL A 155 -2.83 11.10 0.90
N ILE A 156 -3.47 11.83 1.81
CA ILE A 156 -3.60 13.29 1.76
C ILE A 156 -2.80 13.91 2.90
N VAL A 157 -1.93 14.85 2.54
CA VAL A 157 -1.14 15.67 3.46
C VAL A 157 -1.59 17.12 3.33
N SER A 158 -1.98 17.74 4.45
CA SER A 158 -2.30 19.17 4.47
C SER A 158 -1.11 20.02 4.91
N THR A 159 -1.18 21.32 4.64
CA THR A 159 -0.16 22.28 5.11
C THR A 159 -0.07 22.39 6.64
N SER A 160 -1.11 21.96 7.37
CA SER A 160 -1.07 21.85 8.83
C SER A 160 -0.29 20.63 9.33
N GLY A 161 0.08 19.72 8.41
CA GLY A 161 0.78 18.48 8.70
C GLY A 161 -0.15 17.31 9.06
N SER A 162 -1.47 17.45 8.88
CA SER A 162 -2.38 16.31 8.99
C SER A 162 -2.14 15.33 7.84
N ILE A 163 -2.02 14.05 8.15
CA ILE A 163 -1.84 12.96 7.16
C ILE A 163 -2.99 11.98 7.35
N ARG A 164 -3.78 11.73 6.30
CA ARG A 164 -4.91 10.78 6.33
C ARG A 164 -4.96 9.96 5.06
N MET A 165 -5.52 8.76 5.17
CA MET A 165 -5.80 7.88 4.04
C MET A 165 -7.32 7.84 3.79
N CYS A 166 -7.72 7.78 2.54
CA CYS A 166 -9.11 7.60 2.10
C CYS A 166 -9.15 6.73 0.82
N GLU A 167 -10.33 6.37 0.36
CA GLU A 167 -10.57 5.52 -0.81
C GLU A 167 -11.52 6.23 -1.80
N ASP A 168 -11.13 6.30 -3.08
CA ASP A 168 -11.88 7.04 -4.11
C ASP A 168 -13.08 6.25 -4.64
N THR A 169 -13.01 4.91 -4.59
CA THR A 169 -14.07 4.02 -5.10
C THR A 169 -15.24 3.86 -4.13
N LEU A 170 -15.16 4.42 -2.92
CA LEU A 170 -16.24 4.36 -1.94
C LEU A 170 -17.31 5.45 -2.18
N PRO A 171 -18.59 5.14 -1.90
CA PRO A 171 -19.65 6.14 -1.88
C PRO A 171 -19.35 7.31 -0.94
N ALA A 172 -19.79 8.52 -1.30
CA ALA A 172 -19.50 9.75 -0.55
C ALA A 172 -20.09 9.81 0.87
N ASP A 173 -21.02 8.91 1.22
CA ASP A 173 -21.56 8.76 2.57
C ASP A 173 -20.73 7.82 3.46
N ASP A 174 -19.74 7.10 2.90
CA ASP A 174 -18.77 6.32 3.68
C ASP A 174 -17.70 7.26 4.28
N LEU A 175 -17.45 7.14 5.58
CA LEU A 175 -16.44 7.94 6.28
C LEU A 175 -15.00 7.73 5.77
N ARG A 176 -14.77 6.65 5.02
CA ARG A 176 -13.48 6.32 4.41
C ARG A 176 -13.35 6.89 3.01
N SER A 177 -14.43 7.44 2.43
CA SER A 177 -14.37 8.03 1.10
C SER A 177 -13.45 9.25 1.09
N CYS A 178 -12.83 9.52 -0.05
CA CYS A 178 -12.11 10.77 -0.20
C CYS A 178 -13.09 11.95 -0.25
N PRO A 179 -12.72 13.10 0.35
CA PRO A 179 -13.55 14.29 0.24
C PRO A 179 -13.53 14.81 -1.21
N PRO A 180 -14.61 15.47 -1.63
CA PRO A 180 -14.74 16.06 -2.96
C PRO A 180 -13.81 17.26 -3.18
#